data_AF-A0A932N4S3-F1
#
_entry.id   AF-A0A932N4S3-F1
#
_cell.length_a   1.000
_cell.length_b   1.000
_cell.length_c   1.000
_cell.angle_alpha   90.00
_cell.angle_beta   90.00
_cell.angle_gamma   90.00
#
_symmetry.space_group_name_H-M   'P 1'
#
loop_
_entity.id
_entity.type
_entity.pdbx_description
1 polymer ?
#
loop_
_entity_poly.entity_id
_entity_poly.type
_entity_poly.pdbx_seq_one_letter_code
_entity_poly.pdbx_strand_id
1 'polypeptide(L)'
;MFAAIDLGSNSFRMHIGTHDGEAMRIVKTSRDQIRLAGGLDANGNLTESAISAALTSLAGFGQTMRNYPLTAARVVGTNTLRVAKNTAQLLPLAEKAIGYPI
;
A
#
# COMPACT_ATOMS: atom_id res chain seq x y z
N MET A 1 -3.01 16.47 8.30
CA MET A 1 -2.33 15.23 8.73
C MET A 1 -1.67 14.56 7.54
N PHE A 2 -0.66 13.72 7.73
CA PHE A 2 0.05 13.07 6.63
C PHE A 2 -0.11 11.56 6.69
N ALA A 3 -0.20 10.90 5.54
CA ALA A 3 -0.17 9.45 5.44
C ALA A 3 1.03 8.97 4.60
N ALA A 4 1.71 7.94 5.09
CA ALA A 4 2.80 7.27 4.39
C ALA A 4 2.50 5.78 4.31
N ILE A 5 2.54 5.23 3.09
CA ILE A 5 2.19 3.85 2.80
C ILE A 5 3.34 3.18 2.06
N ASP A 6 3.84 2.07 2.61
CA ASP A 6 4.88 1.25 2.03
C ASP A 6 4.30 -0.10 1.58
N LEU A 7 4.45 -0.40 0.28
CA LEU A 7 4.03 -1.64 -0.33
C LEU A 7 5.24 -2.58 -0.45
N GLY A 8 5.55 -3.22 0.67
CA GLY A 8 6.65 -4.17 0.82
C GLY A 8 6.36 -5.55 0.24
N SER A 9 7.42 -6.31 0.01
CA SER A 9 7.37 -7.71 -0.44
C SER A 9 6.64 -8.65 0.53
N ASN A 10 6.68 -8.36 1.83
CA ASN A 10 6.12 -9.23 2.87
C ASN A 10 4.87 -8.64 3.52
N SER A 11 4.84 -7.33 3.70
CA SER A 11 3.74 -6.63 4.35
C SER A 11 3.53 -5.26 3.74
N PHE A 12 2.28 -4.84 3.70
CA PHE A 12 1.94 -3.45 3.49
C PHE A 12 1.85 -2.74 4.84
N ARG A 13 2.30 -1.50 4.89
CA ARG A 13 2.29 -0.68 6.11
C ARG A 13 1.72 0.68 5.78
N MET A 14 0.91 1.20 6.68
CA MET A 14 0.42 2.56 6.62
C MET A 14 0.65 3.23 7.97
N HIS A 15 1.19 4.44 7.92
CA HIS A 15 1.26 5.35 9.06
C HIS A 15 0.50 6.62 8.73
N ILE A 16 -0.35 7.06 9.66
CA ILE A 16 -0.92 8.41 9.65
C ILE A 16 -0.33 9.14 10.85
N GLY A 17 0.09 10.38 10.65
CA GLY A 17 0.53 11.22 11.74
C GLY A 17 0.25 12.69 11.53
N THR A 18 0.59 13.46 12.55
CA THR A 18 0.42 14.91 12.58
C THR A 18 1.72 15.56 13.04
N HIS A 19 2.01 16.73 12.51
CA HIS A 19 3.11 17.56 12.95
C HIS A 19 2.55 18.66 13.85
N ASP A 20 3.10 18.85 15.03
CA ASP A 20 2.66 19.86 16.01
C ASP A 20 3.56 21.10 16.08
N GLY A 21 4.62 21.14 15.27
CA GLY A 21 5.57 22.26 15.22
C GLY A 21 6.97 21.84 15.63
N GLU A 22 7.10 20.80 16.46
CA GLU A 22 8.40 20.31 16.93
C GLU A 22 8.75 18.93 16.37
N ALA A 23 7.76 18.04 16.24
CA ALA A 23 8.00 16.69 15.77
C ALA A 23 6.79 16.09 15.03
N MET A 24 7.07 15.01 14.29
CA MET A 24 6.04 14.19 13.70
C MET A 24 5.54 13.15 14.72
N ARG A 25 4.24 13.16 15.04
CA ARG A 25 3.60 12.18 15.91
C ARG A 25 2.72 11.23 15.11
N ILE A 26 2.96 9.92 15.24
CA ILE A 26 2.11 8.89 14.62
C ILE A 26 0.82 8.74 15.42
N VAL A 27 -0.32 8.81 14.74
CA VAL A 27 -1.67 8.68 15.33
C VAL A 27 -2.38 7.40 14.89
N LYS A 28 -1.95 6.79 13.79
CA LYS A 28 -2.44 5.48 13.33
C LYS A 28 -1.32 4.70 12.68
N THR A 29 -1.27 3.41 12.99
CA THR A 29 -0.49 2.41 12.28
C THR A 29 -1.42 1.30 11.85
N SER A 30 -1.26 0.84 10.61
CA SER A 30 -1.86 -0.39 10.09
C SER A 30 -0.77 -1.21 9.40
N ARG A 31 -0.85 -2.54 9.55
CA ARG A 31 0.07 -3.47 8.91
C ARG A 31 -0.67 -4.73 8.51
N ASP A 32 -0.60 -5.06 7.24
CA ASP A 32 -1.18 -6.28 6.69
C ASP A 32 -0.07 -7.18 6.15
N GLN A 33 -0.10 -8.46 6.52
CA GLN A 33 0.83 -9.45 5.96
C GLN A 33 0.25 -10.00 4.65
N ILE A 34 0.80 -9.58 3.52
CA ILE A 34 0.35 -9.99 2.19
C ILE A 34 1.27 -11.04 1.57
N ARG A 35 2.55 -11.09 1.98
CA ARG A 35 3.58 -11.96 1.37
C ARG A 35 3.58 -11.88 -0.16
N LEU A 36 3.48 -10.66 -0.69
CA LEU A 36 3.37 -10.38 -2.13
C LEU A 36 4.47 -11.08 -2.95
N ALA A 37 5.71 -11.14 -2.44
CA ALA A 37 6.81 -11.84 -3.11
C ALA A 37 6.54 -13.36 -3.27
N GLY A 38 5.89 -13.98 -2.29
CA GLY A 38 5.48 -15.39 -2.38
C GLY A 38 4.35 -15.62 -3.38
N GLY A 39 3.73 -14.55 -3.87
CA GLY A 39 2.76 -14.57 -4.96
C GLY A 39 3.36 -14.47 -6.35
N LEU A 40 4.69 -14.44 -6.50
CA LEU A 40 5.33 -14.52 -7.82
C LEU A 40 5.34 -15.97 -8.31
N ASP A 41 4.80 -16.19 -9.50
CA ASP A 41 4.87 -17.48 -10.19
C ASP A 41 6.24 -17.71 -10.87
N ALA A 42 6.41 -18.90 -11.46
CA ALA A 42 7.64 -19.26 -12.17
C ALA A 42 7.96 -18.36 -13.38
N ASN A 43 6.97 -17.62 -13.90
CA ASN A 43 7.14 -16.68 -15.01
C ASN A 43 7.47 -15.26 -14.54
N GLY A 44 7.42 -15.01 -13.22
CA GLY A 44 7.62 -13.71 -12.61
C GLY A 44 6.37 -12.82 -12.62
N ASN A 45 5.18 -13.40 -12.76
CA ASN A 45 3.91 -12.69 -12.62
C ASN A 45 3.36 -12.86 -11.20
N LEU A 46 2.65 -11.84 -10.71
CA LEU A 46 1.85 -11.99 -9.51
C LEU A 46 0.63 -12.86 -9.81
N THR A 47 0.38 -13.85 -8.96
CA THR A 47 -0.82 -14.70 -9.01
C THR A 47 -2.08 -13.87 -8.72
N GLU A 48 -3.21 -14.35 -9.21
CA GLU A 48 -4.52 -13.72 -8.94
C GLU A 48 -4.82 -13.63 -7.44
N SER A 49 -4.44 -14.64 -6.67
CA SER A 49 -4.61 -14.64 -5.21
C SER A 49 -3.80 -13.55 -4.53
N ALA A 50 -2.56 -13.32 -4.96
CA ALA A 50 -1.69 -12.28 -4.43
C ALA A 50 -2.20 -10.87 -4.81
N ILE A 51 -2.69 -10.71 -6.04
CA ILE A 51 -3.34 -9.49 -6.51
C ILE A 51 -4.59 -9.20 -5.67
N SER A 52 -5.48 -10.18 -5.51
CA SER A 52 -6.72 -10.02 -4.74
C SER A 52 -6.45 -9.64 -3.27
N ALA A 53 -5.46 -10.28 -2.64
CA ALA A 53 -5.03 -9.96 -1.29
C ALA A 53 -4.47 -8.52 -1.18
N ALA A 54 -3.63 -8.11 -2.14
CA ALA A 54 -3.10 -6.76 -2.20
C ALA A 54 -4.23 -5.71 -2.34
N LEU A 55 -5.17 -5.92 -3.27
CA LEU A 55 -6.29 -5.02 -3.49
C LEU A 55 -7.20 -4.91 -2.27
N THR A 56 -7.45 -6.01 -1.57
CA THR A 56 -8.24 -6.03 -0.33
C THR A 56 -7.59 -5.19 0.77
N SER A 57 -6.29 -5.36 0.97
CA SER A 57 -5.52 -4.58 1.95
C SER A 57 -5.50 -3.08 1.61
N LEU A 58 -5.25 -2.75 0.34
CA LEU A 58 -5.26 -1.37 -0.15
C LEU A 58 -6.63 -0.71 0.02
N ALA A 59 -7.73 -1.43 -0.22
CA ALA A 59 -9.08 -0.93 0.02
C ALA A 59 -9.32 -0.63 1.51
N GLY A 60 -8.83 -1.49 2.42
CA GLY A 60 -8.88 -1.25 3.86
C GLY A 60 -8.07 -0.03 4.31
N PHE A 61 -6.89 0.17 3.73
CA PHE A 61 -6.08 1.37 3.98
C PHE A 61 -6.77 2.63 3.46
N GLY A 62 -7.33 2.59 2.25
CA GLY A 62 -8.12 3.68 1.68
C GLY A 62 -9.32 4.06 2.55
N GLN A 63 -10.06 3.07 3.07
CA GLN A 63 -11.15 3.28 4.04
C GLN A 63 -10.65 3.93 5.33
N THR A 64 -9.52 3.45 5.86
CA THR A 64 -8.95 4.01 7.10
C THR A 64 -8.52 5.46 6.90
N MET A 65 -7.85 5.78 5.79
CA MET A 65 -7.38 7.12 5.48
C MET A 65 -8.50 8.14 5.34
N ARG A 66 -9.67 7.74 4.82
CA ARG A 66 -10.86 8.62 4.71
C ARG A 66 -11.39 9.12 6.06
N ASN A 67 -11.04 8.45 7.16
CA ASN A 67 -11.46 8.86 8.51
C ASN A 67 -10.55 9.95 9.11
N TYR A 68 -9.53 10.42 8.39
CA TYR A 68 -8.57 11.42 8.86
C TYR A 68 -8.53 12.63 7.91
N PRO A 69 -8.37 13.85 8.44
CA PRO A 69 -8.18 15.06 7.63
C PRO A 69 -6.74 15.10 7.07
N LEU A 70 -6.47 14.25 6.09
CA LEU A 70 -5.19 14.18 5.42
C LEU A 70 -4.99 15.40 4.50
N THR A 71 -3.83 16.03 4.63
CA THR A 71 -3.38 17.13 3.78
C THR A 71 -2.48 16.62 2.64
N ALA A 72 -1.81 15.49 2.85
CA ALA A 72 -1.12 14.74 1.81
C ALA A 72 -0.99 13.27 2.18
N ALA A 73 -0.90 12.42 1.16
CA ALA A 73 -0.56 11.01 1.30
C ALA A 73 0.45 10.60 0.23
N ARG A 74 1.36 9.70 0.59
CA ARG A 74 2.30 9.08 -0.35
C ARG A 74 2.25 7.58 -0.20
N VAL A 75 2.01 6.90 -1.32
CA VAL A 75 2.15 5.45 -1.44
C VAL A 75 3.43 5.16 -2.21
N VAL A 76 4.20 4.16 -1.79
CA VAL A 76 5.42 3.74 -2.50
C VAL A 76 5.45 2.23 -2.67
N GLY A 77 5.68 1.80 -3.90
CA GLY A 77 6.00 0.41 -4.22
C GLY A 77 7.49 0.11 -4.11
N THR A 78 7.84 -1.07 -3.59
CA THR A 78 9.24 -1.50 -3.43
C THR A 78 9.61 -2.65 -4.38
N ASN A 79 10.37 -3.65 -3.91
CA ASN A 79 11.00 -4.67 -4.73
C ASN A 79 9.98 -5.47 -5.55
N THR A 80 8.98 -6.09 -4.91
CA THR A 80 8.07 -7.01 -5.61
C THR A 80 7.29 -6.34 -6.73
N LEU A 81 6.80 -5.11 -6.52
CA LEU A 81 6.12 -4.35 -7.57
C LEU A 81 7.07 -3.96 -8.71
N ARG A 82 8.36 -3.75 -8.43
CA ARG A 82 9.35 -3.44 -9.46
C ARG A 82 9.74 -4.65 -10.33
N VAL A 83 9.74 -5.86 -9.76
CA VAL A 83 10.20 -7.08 -10.46
C VAL A 83 9.07 -7.90 -11.09
N ALA A 84 7.83 -7.77 -10.61
CA ALA A 84 6.69 -8.45 -11.20
C ALA A 84 6.41 -7.95 -12.62
N LYS A 85 6.27 -8.88 -13.57
CA LYS A 85 6.08 -8.53 -15.00
C LYS A 85 4.71 -7.95 -15.31
N ASN A 86 3.70 -8.26 -14.50
CA ASN A 86 2.32 -7.81 -14.66
C ASN A 86 1.95 -6.64 -13.75
N THR A 87 2.92 -5.92 -13.17
CA THR A 87 2.64 -4.73 -12.32
C THR A 87 1.84 -3.67 -13.07
N ALA A 88 2.08 -3.47 -14.37
CA ALA A 88 1.33 -2.50 -15.17
C ALA A 88 -0.19 -2.79 -15.22
N GLN A 89 -0.60 -4.05 -15.02
CA GLN A 89 -2.01 -4.44 -14.94
C GLN A 89 -2.57 -4.24 -13.52
N LEU A 90 -1.74 -4.45 -12.50
CA LEU A 90 -2.11 -4.28 -11.10
C LEU A 90 -2.22 -2.80 -10.70
N LEU A 91 -1.32 -1.94 -11.18
CA LEU A 91 -1.15 -0.58 -10.67
C LEU A 91 -2.44 0.26 -10.74
N PRO A 92 -3.20 0.30 -11.86
CA PRO A 92 -4.44 1.07 -11.92
C PRO A 92 -5.51 0.56 -10.94
N LEU A 93 -5.56 -0.76 -10.71
CA LEU A 93 -6.49 -1.37 -9.76
C LEU A 93 -6.09 -1.06 -8.33
N ALA A 94 -4.79 -1.09 -8.03
CA ALA A 94 -4.21 -0.79 -6.73
C ALA A 94 -4.44 0.69 -6.35
N GLU A 95 -4.17 1.62 -7.28
CA GLU A 95 -4.43 3.05 -7.11
C GLU A 95 -5.92 3.32 -6.88
N LYS A 96 -6.80 2.67 -7.64
CA LYS A 96 -8.25 2.75 -7.43
C LYS A 96 -8.68 2.23 -6.05
N ALA A 97 -8.09 1.12 -5.59
CA ALA A 97 -8.42 0.50 -4.31
C ALA A 97 -8.05 1.41 -3.13
N ILE A 98 -6.83 1.97 -3.14
CA ILE A 98 -6.36 2.86 -2.05
C ILE A 98 -6.88 4.29 -2.19
N GLY A 99 -7.20 4.73 -3.41
CA GLY A 99 -7.65 6.10 -3.73
C GLY A 99 -6.53 7.12 -3.89
N TYR A 100 -5.29 6.67 -4.08
CA TYR A 100 -4.09 7.50 -4.19
C TYR A 100 -3.12 6.91 -5.22
N PRO A 101 -2.30 7.75 -5.89
CA PRO A 101 -1.28 7.27 -6.82
C PRO A 101 -0.18 6.48 -6.08
N ILE A 102 0.36 5.45 -6.75
CA ILE A 102 1.37 4.52 -6.22
C ILE A 102 2.70 4.67 -6.95
#